data_AF-A0A497FMQ6-F1
#
_entry.id   AF-A0A497FMQ6-F1
#
_cell.length_a   1.000
_cell.length_b   1.000
_cell.length_c   1.000
_cell.angle_alpha   90.00
_cell.angle_beta   90.00
_cell.angle_gamma   90.00
#
_symmetry.space_group_name_H-M   'P 1'
#
loop_
_entity.id
_entity.type
_entity.pdbx_description
1 polymer ?
#
loop_
_entity_poly.entity_id
_entity_poly.type
_entity_poly.pdbx_seq_one_letter_code
_entity_poly.pdbx_strand_id
1 'polypeptide(L)'
;MSEHSCDYVNCQNKASYIVTFNGRHYQLCKTHFKRLVNAMTKIAVLYGGSELKDLKIRKERGRIRIISSRKVSKEKFLKQLEKLKKYEGVKRRYIASFSATFKGKTT
;
A
#
# COMPACT_ATOMS: atom_id res chain seq x y z
N MET A 1 25.89 4.20 -11.82
CA MET A 1 24.40 4.12 -11.79
C MET A 1 23.90 5.23 -10.90
N SER A 2 23.18 6.22 -11.44
CA SER A 2 22.56 7.28 -10.65
C SER A 2 21.62 6.69 -9.61
N GLU A 3 21.93 6.92 -8.34
CA GLU A 3 21.11 6.46 -7.22
C GLU A 3 19.83 7.30 -7.17
N HIS A 4 18.78 6.83 -7.84
CA HIS A 4 17.53 7.57 -7.83
C HIS A 4 16.88 7.53 -6.44
N SER A 5 16.44 8.70 -5.96
CA SER A 5 15.75 8.85 -4.68
C SER A 5 14.26 8.50 -4.79
N CYS A 6 13.64 8.14 -3.67
CA CYS A 6 12.20 7.92 -3.62
C CYS A 6 11.41 9.22 -3.88
N ASP A 7 10.44 9.15 -4.79
CA ASP A 7 9.56 10.26 -5.18
C ASP A 7 8.51 10.61 -4.12
N TYR A 8 8.40 9.83 -3.05
CA TYR A 8 7.40 10.07 -2.00
C TYR A 8 7.76 11.30 -1.16
N VAL A 9 6.74 12.08 -0.78
CA VAL A 9 6.90 13.28 0.05
C VAL A 9 7.62 12.97 1.36
N ASN A 10 8.58 13.81 1.75
CA ASN A 10 9.40 13.65 2.98
C ASN A 10 10.16 12.30 3.06
N CYS A 11 10.67 11.77 1.95
CA CYS A 11 11.45 10.53 1.91
C CYS A 11 12.83 10.70 1.26
N GLN A 12 13.91 10.37 1.96
CA GLN A 12 15.26 10.46 1.39
C GLN A 12 15.85 9.08 1.03
N ASN A 13 15.07 8.01 1.15
CA ASN A 13 15.56 6.65 0.89
C ASN A 13 15.81 6.42 -0.61
N LYS A 14 16.78 5.56 -0.91
CA LYS A 14 17.04 5.04 -2.26
C LYS A 14 15.80 4.32 -2.83
N ALA A 15 15.49 4.58 -4.09
CA ALA A 15 14.44 3.88 -4.81
C ALA A 15 14.86 2.43 -5.08
N SER A 16 13.89 1.52 -5.06
CA SER A 16 14.10 0.10 -5.37
C SER A 16 13.01 -0.47 -6.30
N TYR A 17 11.93 0.28 -6.52
CA TYR A 17 10.79 -0.11 -7.32
C TYR A 17 10.38 1.05 -8.23
N ILE A 18 9.97 0.73 -9.46
CA ILE A 18 9.32 1.67 -10.37
C ILE A 18 7.86 1.24 -10.47
N VAL A 19 6.95 2.19 -10.26
CA VAL A 19 5.51 1.97 -10.37
C VAL A 19 4.94 2.90 -11.43
N THR A 20 4.13 2.35 -12.32
CA THR A 20 3.48 3.10 -13.39
C THR A 20 2.04 3.43 -13.00
N PHE A 21 1.71 4.72 -12.99
CA PHE A 21 0.36 5.23 -12.76
C PHE A 21 -0.03 6.16 -13.92
N ASN A 22 -1.14 5.85 -14.61
CA ASN A 22 -1.65 6.64 -15.73
C ASN A 22 -0.54 7.03 -16.74
N GLY A 23 0.29 6.05 -17.11
CA GLY A 23 1.41 6.24 -18.06
C GLY A 23 2.63 6.99 -17.51
N ARG A 24 2.67 7.36 -16.22
CA ARG A 24 3.82 8.00 -15.58
C ARG A 24 4.54 7.06 -14.63
N HIS A 25 5.86 7.09 -14.66
CA HIS A 25 6.71 6.29 -13.77
C HIS A 25 7.02 7.05 -12.48
N TYR A 26 6.95 6.34 -11.36
CA TYR A 26 7.26 6.84 -10.03
C TYR A 26 8.21 5.87 -9.33
N GLN A 27 9.25 6.43 -8.73
CA GLN A 27 10.31 5.70 -8.07
C GLN A 27 10.02 5.60 -6.57
N LEU A 28 9.85 4.38 -6.08
CA LEU A 28 9.51 4.12 -4.68
C LEU A 28 10.61 3.31 -3.99
N CYS A 29 10.91 3.67 -2.74
CA CYS A 29 11.66 2.79 -1.85
C CYS A 29 10.76 1.64 -1.38
N LYS A 30 11.37 0.58 -0.85
CA LYS A 30 10.66 -0.62 -0.33
C LYS A 30 9.54 -0.28 0.65
N THR A 31 9.72 0.71 1.50
CA THR A 31 8.71 1.15 2.48
C THR A 31 7.48 1.77 1.81
N HIS A 32 7.68 2.64 0.83
CA HIS A 32 6.57 3.28 0.12
C HIS A 32 5.87 2.34 -0.87
N PHE A 33 6.63 1.42 -1.47
CA PHE A 33 6.04 0.34 -2.25
C PHE A 33 5.16 -0.58 -1.38
N LYS A 34 5.61 -0.96 -0.17
CA LYS A 34 4.76 -1.70 0.77
C LYS A 34 3.50 -0.94 1.17
N ARG A 35 3.59 0.39 1.39
CA ARG A 35 2.42 1.23 1.69
C ARG A 35 1.40 1.22 0.54
N LEU A 36 1.88 1.27 -0.70
CA LEU A 36 1.06 1.14 -1.90
C LEU A 36 0.31 -0.21 -1.91
N VAL A 37 1.04 -1.32 -1.82
CA VAL A 37 0.45 -2.67 -1.82
C VAL A 37 -0.55 -2.82 -0.68
N ASN A 38 -0.22 -2.31 0.52
CA ASN A 38 -1.12 -2.35 1.66
C ASN A 38 -2.42 -1.58 1.43
N ALA A 39 -2.38 -0.43 0.75
CA ALA A 39 -3.58 0.30 0.38
C ALA A 39 -4.44 -0.50 -0.60
N MET A 40 -3.81 -1.10 -1.62
CA MET A 40 -4.51 -1.95 -2.59
C MET A 40 -5.17 -3.16 -1.93
N THR A 41 -4.47 -3.85 -1.03
CA THR A 41 -5.03 -5.01 -0.32
C THR A 41 -6.21 -4.63 0.55
N LYS A 42 -6.16 -3.49 1.25
CA LYS A 42 -7.31 -3.03 2.05
C LYS A 42 -8.55 -2.81 1.18
N ILE A 43 -8.35 -2.24 0.00
CA ILE A 43 -9.42 -2.08 -0.99
C ILE A 43 -9.92 -3.45 -1.45
N ALA A 44 -9.02 -4.38 -1.79
CA ALA A 44 -9.39 -5.72 -2.24
C ALA A 44 -10.20 -6.50 -1.19
N VAL A 45 -9.81 -6.44 0.07
CA VAL A 45 -10.54 -7.08 1.17
C VAL A 45 -11.93 -6.51 1.33
N LEU A 46 -12.08 -5.19 1.22
CA LEU A 46 -13.36 -4.51 1.41
C LEU A 46 -14.32 -4.66 0.23
N TYR A 47 -13.79 -4.70 -1.00
CA TYR A 47 -14.57 -4.58 -2.22
C TYR A 47 -14.46 -5.80 -3.15
N GLY A 48 -13.77 -6.86 -2.74
CA GLY A 48 -13.56 -8.09 -3.52
C GLY A 48 -12.45 -8.02 -4.57
N GLY A 49 -11.89 -6.83 -4.82
CA GLY A 49 -10.82 -6.61 -5.81
C GLY A 49 -10.23 -5.21 -5.69
N SER A 50 -9.07 -5.00 -6.31
CA SER A 50 -8.38 -3.71 -6.30
C SER A 50 -7.53 -3.55 -7.54
N GLU A 51 -7.62 -2.38 -8.15
CA GLU A 51 -6.84 -1.98 -9.30
C GLU A 51 -6.07 -0.68 -9.00
N LEU A 52 -5.05 -0.36 -9.80
CA LEU A 52 -4.30 0.89 -9.63
C LEU A 52 -5.19 2.14 -9.78
N LYS A 53 -6.29 2.07 -10.53
CA LYS A 53 -7.31 3.14 -10.64
C LYS A 53 -8.04 3.44 -9.33
N ASP A 54 -8.02 2.51 -8.38
CA ASP A 54 -8.60 2.71 -7.04
C ASP A 54 -7.69 3.55 -6.12
N LEU A 55 -6.55 4.01 -6.66
CA LEU A 55 -5.62 4.90 -6.01
C LEU A 55 -5.45 6.17 -6.83
N LYS A 56 -5.16 7.27 -6.14
CA LYS A 56 -4.87 8.58 -6.72
C LYS A 56 -3.48 9.02 -6.28
N ILE A 57 -2.74 9.62 -7.22
CA ILE A 57 -1.50 10.32 -6.92
C ILE A 57 -1.81 11.79 -6.75
N ARG A 58 -1.46 12.33 -5.59
CA ARG A 58 -1.42 13.77 -5.35
C ARG A 58 0.03 14.24 -5.42
N LYS A 59 0.28 15.30 -6.18
CA LYS A 59 1.58 15.97 -6.20
C LYS A 59 1.67 16.95 -5.03
N GLU A 60 2.78 16.91 -4.29
CA GLU A 60 3.10 17.81 -3.19
C GLU A 60 4.58 18.20 -3.29
N ARG A 61 4.88 19.48 -3.56
CA ARG A 61 6.27 20.03 -3.63
C ARG A 61 7.19 19.22 -4.56
N GLY A 62 6.74 18.92 -5.78
CA GLY A 62 7.49 18.12 -6.75
C GLY A 62 7.55 16.62 -6.46
N ARG A 63 6.98 16.17 -5.35
CA ARG A 63 6.92 14.78 -4.90
C ARG A 63 5.50 14.23 -4.92
N ILE A 64 5.33 12.96 -4.57
CA ILE A 64 4.04 12.28 -4.60
C ILE A 64 3.55 11.82 -3.22
N ARG A 65 2.22 11.79 -3.10
CA ARG A 65 1.48 11.09 -2.05
C ARG A 65 0.44 10.19 -2.70
N ILE A 66 0.36 8.94 -2.26
CA ILE A 66 -0.63 7.96 -2.73
C ILE A 66 -1.83 8.03 -1.79
N ILE A 67 -3.02 8.18 -2.36
CA ILE A 67 -4.30 8.32 -1.65
C ILE A 67 -5.27 7.28 -2.21
N SER A 68 -6.11 6.65 -1.38
CA SER A 68 -7.18 5.79 -1.92
C SER A 68 -8.31 6.64 -2.48
N SER A 69 -8.82 6.28 -3.66
CA SER A 69 -10.04 6.90 -4.20
C SER A 69 -11.28 6.41 -3.46
N ARG A 70 -11.27 5.15 -3.00
CA ARG A 70 -12.33 4.54 -2.21
C ARG A 70 -12.15 4.81 -0.72
N LYS A 71 -13.27 4.88 0.01
CA LYS A 71 -13.26 5.04 1.48
C LYS A 71 -12.84 3.74 2.14
N VAL A 72 -11.68 3.74 2.79
CA VAL A 72 -11.17 2.59 3.55
C VAL A 72 -11.33 2.85 5.04
N SER A 73 -12.36 2.29 5.69
CA SER A 73 -12.48 2.36 7.15
C SER A 73 -11.82 1.15 7.81
N LYS A 74 -11.07 1.41 8.89
CA LYS A 74 -10.32 0.39 9.63
C LYS A 74 -11.25 -0.70 10.19
N GLU A 75 -12.37 -0.28 10.77
CA GLU A 75 -13.37 -1.18 11.37
C GLU A 75 -13.98 -2.13 10.34
N LYS A 76 -14.44 -1.59 9.18
CA LYS A 76 -15.01 -2.42 8.12
C LYS A 76 -13.96 -3.39 7.58
N PHE A 77 -12.71 -2.94 7.43
CA PHE A 77 -11.62 -3.80 6.95
C PHE A 77 -11.38 -4.97 7.90
N LEU A 78 -11.28 -4.72 9.21
CA LEU A 78 -11.06 -5.78 10.20
C LEU A 78 -12.21 -6.78 10.23
N LYS A 79 -13.46 -6.29 10.26
CA LYS A 79 -14.66 -7.13 10.25
C LYS A 79 -14.73 -8.02 9.00
N GLN A 80 -14.40 -7.47 7.84
CA GLN A 80 -14.40 -8.21 6.59
C GLN A 80 -13.25 -9.22 6.53
N LEU A 81 -12.07 -8.84 7.04
CA LEU A 81 -10.92 -9.72 7.13
C LEU A 81 -11.20 -10.94 8.03
N GLU A 82 -11.87 -10.75 9.17
CA GLU A 82 -12.27 -11.85 10.06
C GLU A 82 -13.25 -12.82 9.40
N LYS A 83 -14.20 -12.31 8.62
CA LYS A 83 -15.09 -13.17 7.81
C LYS A 83 -14.31 -13.98 6.79
N LEU A 84 -13.35 -13.35 6.09
CA LEU A 84 -12.56 -14.01 5.05
C LEU A 84 -11.62 -15.09 5.61
N LYS A 85 -11.10 -14.92 6.84
CA LYS A 85 -10.26 -15.94 7.51
C LYS A 85 -10.96 -17.28 7.72
N LYS A 86 -12.30 -17.32 7.69
CA LYS A 86 -13.08 -18.56 7.81
C LYS A 86 -13.00 -19.45 6.57
N TYR A 87 -12.57 -18.91 5.42
CA TYR A 87 -12.42 -19.66 4.19
C TYR A 87 -10.97 -20.14 4.07
N GLU A 88 -10.76 -21.47 4.00
CA GLU A 88 -9.44 -22.13 4.06
C GLU A 88 -8.43 -21.65 3.00
N GLY A 89 -8.92 -21.09 1.88
CA GLY A 89 -8.08 -20.54 0.81
C GLY A 89 -7.31 -19.26 1.18
N VAL A 90 -7.69 -18.57 2.25
CA VAL A 90 -6.97 -17.37 2.73
C VAL A 90 -5.80 -17.81 3.60
N LYS A 91 -4.77 -18.40 2.98
CA LYS A 91 -3.54 -18.80 3.67
C LYS A 91 -3.00 -17.63 4.49
N ARG A 92 -2.77 -17.88 5.79
CA ARG A 92 -2.14 -16.99 6.80
C ARG A 92 -0.96 -16.17 6.26
N ARG A 93 -0.23 -16.67 5.25
CA ARG A 93 0.96 -16.04 4.65
C ARG A 93 0.68 -14.81 3.77
N TYR A 94 -0.48 -14.67 3.13
CA TYR A 94 -0.84 -13.41 2.44
C TYR A 94 -1.18 -12.28 3.42
N ILE A 95 -1.65 -12.65 4.62
CA ILE A 95 -1.99 -11.72 5.71
C ILE A 95 -0.74 -11.38 6.55
N ALA A 96 0.28 -12.24 6.57
CA ALA A 96 1.47 -12.09 7.42
C ALA A 96 2.37 -10.89 7.08
N SER A 97 2.27 -10.32 5.87
CA SER A 97 2.91 -9.04 5.55
C SER A 97 2.31 -7.85 6.31
N PHE A 98 1.10 -7.98 6.86
CA PHE A 98 0.40 -6.92 7.61
C PHE A 98 0.65 -6.93 9.11
N SER A 99 0.77 -8.12 9.72
CA SER A 99 0.97 -8.25 11.18
C SER A 99 2.40 -7.96 11.61
N ALA A 100 3.40 -8.20 10.76
CA ALA A 100 4.81 -7.94 11.08
C ALA A 100 5.13 -6.44 11.29
N THR A 101 4.36 -5.53 10.70
CA THR A 101 4.50 -4.08 10.92
C THR A 101 3.84 -3.55 12.20
N PHE A 102 3.01 -4.35 12.87
CA PHE A 102 2.33 -3.92 14.11
C PHE A 102 3.07 -4.30 15.39
N LYS A 103 4.08 -5.17 15.32
CA LYS A 103 4.81 -5.69 16.50
C LYS A 103 5.99 -4.81 16.94
N GLY A 104 5.87 -3.49 16.80
CA GLY A 104 6.96 -2.55 17.08
C GLY A 104 6.46 -1.15 17.46
N LYS A 105 5.69 -1.06 18.54
CA LYS A 105 5.50 0.14 19.37
C LYS A 105 4.79 -0.24 20.66
N THR A 106 5.55 -0.88 21.55
CA THR A 106 5.28 -0.94 22.99
C THR A 106 6.62 -0.73 23.68
N THR A 107 6.96 0.54 23.87
CA THR A 107 7.88 1.08 24.87
C THR A 107 7.34 2.45 25.20
#